data_AF-A0A3C0BTR0-F1
#
_entry.id   AF-A0A3C0BTR0-F1
#
_cell.length_a   1.000
_cell.length_b   1.000
_cell.length_c   1.000
_cell.angle_alpha   90.00
_cell.angle_beta   90.00
_cell.angle_gamma   90.00
#
_symmetry.space_group_name_H-M   'P 1'
#
loop_
_entity.id
_entity.type
_entity.pdbx_description
1 polymer ?
#
loop_
_entity_poly.entity_id
_entity_poly.type
_entity_poly.pdbx_seq_one_letter_code
_entity_poly.pdbx_strand_id
1 'polypeptide(L)' 'MAKISYKGYRFPPEVIQQAIWLYLRFTLSFRDIEDLLAERGVMVSYETVR' A
#
# COMPACT_ATOMS: atom_id res chain seq x y z
N MET A 1 19.90 -8.75 1.33
CA MET A 1 18.60 -8.06 1.17
C MET A 1 17.83 -8.76 0.06
N ALA A 2 16.81 -9.55 0.38
CA ALA A 2 15.95 -10.14 -0.64
C ALA A 2 15.21 -9.01 -1.37
N LYS A 3 15.50 -8.79 -2.65
CA LYS A 3 14.72 -7.88 -3.50
C LYS A 3 13.36 -8.54 -3.67
N ILE A 4 12.35 -8.03 -2.96
CA ILE A 4 10.97 -8.43 -3.19
C ILE A 4 10.66 -8.01 -4.63
N SER A 5 10.47 -8.99 -5.49
CA SER A 5 10.24 -8.76 -6.91
C SER A 5 8.75 -8.58 -7.10
N TYR A 6 8.29 -7.33 -7.21
CA TYR A 6 6.88 -6.97 -7.42
C TYR A 6 6.44 -7.16 -8.88
N LYS A 7 7.02 -8.14 -9.57
CA LYS A 7 6.75 -8.40 -10.99
C LYS A 7 5.31 -8.92 -11.13
N GLY A 8 4.45 -8.14 -11.76
CA GLY A 8 3.02 -8.46 -11.94
C GLY A 8 2.06 -7.72 -11.01
N TYR A 9 2.56 -6.91 -10.09
CA TYR A 9 1.71 -6.02 -9.29
C TYR A 9 1.41 -4.73 -10.08
N ARG A 10 0.16 -4.25 -9.94
CA ARG A 10 -0.30 -3.00 -10.58
C ARG A 10 0.36 -1.76 -9.97
N PHE A 11 0.90 -1.88 -8.76
CA PHE A 11 1.49 -0.79 -8.00
C PHE A 11 3.01 -0.95 -7.85
N PRO A 12 3.74 0.18 -7.81
CA PRO A 12 5.18 0.14 -7.56
C PRO A 12 5.50 -0.39 -6.14
N PRO A 13 6.69 -0.98 -5.95
CA PRO A 13 7.18 -1.48 -4.65
C PRO A 13 6.96 -0.50 -3.50
N GLU A 14 7.23 0.79 -3.75
CA GLU A 14 7.21 1.86 -2.76
C GLU A 14 5.81 2.04 -2.15
N VAL A 15 4.76 1.93 -2.96
CA VAL A 15 3.36 2.01 -2.52
C VAL A 15 3.02 0.83 -1.62
N ILE A 16 3.41 -0.38 -2.01
CA ILE A 16 3.12 -1.60 -1.26
C ILE A 16 3.83 -1.57 0.10
N GLN A 17 5.10 -1.15 0.11
CA GLN A 17 5.85 -0.97 1.35
C GLN A 17 5.24 0.12 2.25
N GLN A 18 4.81 1.24 1.68
CA GLN A 18 4.15 2.31 2.42
C GLN A 18 2.83 1.83 3.05
N ALA A 19 2.01 1.09 2.30
CA ALA A 19 0.75 0.52 2.78
C ALA A 19 0.98 -0.46 3.95
N ILE A 20 1.93 -1.38 3.79
CA ILE A 20 2.32 -2.34 4.84
C ILE A 20 2.85 -1.61 6.07
N TRP A 21 3.68 -0.58 5.88
CA TRP A 21 4.24 0.20 6.96
C TRP A 21 3.17 0.96 7.74
N LEU A 22 2.21 1.59 7.05
CA LEU A 22 1.07 2.29 7.68
C LEU A 22 0.19 1.31 8.47
N TYR A 23 -0.08 0.13 7.90
CA TYR A 23 -0.84 -0.93 8.56
C TYR A 23 -0.15 -1.42 9.84
N LEU A 24 1.15 -1.76 9.76
CA LEU A 24 1.92 -2.28 10.90
C LEU A 24 2.22 -1.22 11.96
N ARG A 25 2.51 0.02 11.55
CA ARG A 25 3.00 1.07 12.47
C ARG A 25 1.87 1.80 13.18
N PHE A 26 0.76 2.04 12.48
CA PHE A 26 -0.34 2.86 12.99
C PHE A 26 -1.63 2.06 13.21
N THR A 27 -1.65 0.75 12.90
CA THR A 27 -2.86 -0.11 13.01
C THR A 27 -4.08 0.51 12.30
N LEU A 28 -3.82 1.23 11.21
CA LEU A 28 -4.86 1.93 10.46
C LEU A 28 -5.76 0.93 9.73
N SER A 29 -7.04 1.27 9.60
CA SER A 29 -7.93 0.48 8.77
C SER A 29 -7.52 0.62 7.31
N PHE A 30 -7.83 -0.38 6.50
CA PHE A 30 -7.54 -0.36 5.07
C PHE A 30 -8.16 0.85 4.34
N ARG A 31 -9.26 1.43 4.84
CA ARG A 31 -9.84 2.69 4.33
C ARG A 31 -8.98 3.91 4.62
N ASP A 32 -8.43 4.03 5.83
CA ASP A 32 -7.51 5.13 6.15
C ASP A 32 -6.23 5.01 5.32
N ILE A 33 -5.76 3.78 5.07
CA ILE A 33 -4.63 3.54 4.17
C ILE A 33 -4.98 3.91 2.73
N GLU A 34 -6.21 3.60 2.28
CA GLU A 34 -6.73 4.00 0.96
C GLU A 34 -6.69 5.52 0.77
N ASP A 35 -7.22 6.26 1.75
CA ASP A 35 -7.30 7.72 1.73
C ASP A 35 -5.89 8.35 1.73
N LEU A 36 -5.00 7.87 2.61
CA LEU A 36 -3.60 8.34 2.67
C LEU A 36 -2.81 8.06 1.39
N LEU A 37 -3.08 6.94 0.72
CA LEU A 37 -2.46 6.65 -0.57
C LEU A 37 -3.08 7.50 -1.68
N ALA A 38 -4.39 7.76 -1.63
CA ALA A 38 -5.10 8.64 -2.56
C ALA A 38 -4.61 10.09 -2.46
N GLU A 39 -4.34 10.61 -1.26
CA GLU A 39 -3.72 11.92 -1.04
C GLU A 39 -2.33 12.03 -1.69
N ARG A 40 -1.59 10.92 -1.79
CA ARG A 40 -0.31 10.84 -2.51
C ARG A 40 -0.47 10.62 -4.01
N GLY A 41 -1.69 10.64 -4.53
CA GLY A 41 -2.00 10.40 -5.94
C GLY A 41 -2.02 8.92 -6.33
N VAL A 42 -2.02 8.01 -5.36
CA VAL A 42 -2.04 6.56 -5.56
C VAL A 42 -3.41 6.03 -5.19
N MET A 43 -4.28 5.92 -6.19
CA MET A 43 -5.62 5.36 -6.01
C MET A 43 -5.53 3.83 -5.90
N VAL A 44 -5.36 3.33 -4.68
CA VAL A 44 -5.54 1.92 -4.34
C VAL A 44 -7.00 1.74 -3.97
N SER A 45 -7.62 0.61 -4.30
CA SER A 45 -8.95 0.29 -3.77
C SER A 45 -8.80 -0.69 -2.61
N TYR A 46 -9.67 -0.64 -1.62
CA TYR A 46 -9.76 -1.55 -0.50
C TYR A 46 -9.71 -3.02 -0.95
N GLU A 47 -10.34 -3.34 -2.08
CA GLU A 47 -10.33 -4.67 -2.69
C GLU A 47 -8.95 -5.15 -3.15
N THR A 48 -8.01 -4.22 -3.40
CA THR A 48 -6.62 -4.55 -3.77
C THR A 48 -5.74 -4.80 -2.54
N VAL A 49 -6.16 -4.34 -1.35
CA VAL A 49 -5.40 -4.47 -0.11
C VAL A 49 -5.82 -5.72 0.69
N ARG A 50 -7.05 -6.21 0.50
CA ARG A 50 -7.57 -7.45 1.10
C ARG A 50 -6.91 -8.70 0.52
#